data_AF-A0A969HW57-F1
#
_entry.id   AF-A0A969HW57-F1
#
_cell.length_a   1.000
_cell.length_b   1.000
_cell.length_c   1.000
_cell.angle_alpha   90.00
_cell.angle_beta   90.00
_cell.angle_gamma   90.00
#
_symmetry.space_group_name_H-M   'P 1'
#
loop_
_entity.id
_entity.type
_entity.pdbx_description
1 polymer ?
#
loop_
_entity_poly.entity_id
_entity_poly.type
_entity_poly.pdbx_seq_one_letter_code
_entity_poly.pdbx_strand_id
1 'polypeptide(L)'
;LDATAVELITLLIEDGTTSTPREMECVNPTPTSGRWACAFDVGELPQGEQISVQVVATDPFGFTSTTDAAILTVSPAIYLPHVVRR
;
A
#
# COMPACT_ATOMS: atom_id res chain seq x y z
N LEU A 1 17.35 -7.14 13.40
CA LEU A 1 15.89 -7.36 13.55
C LEU A 1 15.54 -8.46 12.57
N ASP A 2 15.29 -9.67 13.06
CA ASP A 2 14.87 -10.78 12.19
C ASP A 2 13.40 -10.60 11.84
N ALA A 3 13.15 -10.52 10.53
CA ALA A 3 11.83 -10.38 9.94
C ALA A 3 10.84 -11.50 10.34
N THR A 4 11.33 -12.65 10.80
CA THR A 4 10.47 -13.80 11.16
C THR A 4 9.57 -13.57 12.37
N ALA A 5 9.79 -12.50 13.15
CA ALA A 5 9.00 -12.17 14.33
C ALA A 5 7.89 -11.14 14.06
N VAL A 6 7.66 -10.69 12.84
CA VAL A 6 6.58 -9.72 12.56
C VAL A 6 5.24 -10.45 12.45
N GLU A 7 4.26 -10.01 13.24
CA GLU A 7 2.91 -10.60 13.30
C GLU A 7 1.91 -9.82 12.44
N LEU A 8 2.06 -8.50 12.40
CA LEU A 8 1.17 -7.60 11.70
C LEU A 8 1.94 -6.67 10.78
N ILE A 9 1.42 -6.50 9.56
CA ILE A 9 1.85 -5.46 8.62
C ILE A 9 0.66 -4.54 8.37
N THR A 10 0.88 -3.25 8.61
CA THR A 10 -0.08 -2.18 8.31
C THR A 10 0.47 -1.31 7.20
N LEU A 11 -0.35 -1.04 6.19
CA LEU A 11 -0.09 -0.09 5.13
C LEU A 11 -0.75 1.24 5.48
N LEU A 12 0.02 2.33 5.47
CA LEU A 12 -0.47 3.69 5.63
C LEU A 12 -0.47 4.37 4.26
N ILE A 13 -1.61 4.93 3.86
CA ILE A 13 -1.78 5.61 2.56
C ILE A 13 -2.22 7.05 2.82
N GLU A 14 -1.40 8.01 2.38
CA GLU A 14 -1.74 9.43 2.36
C GLU A 14 -2.09 9.83 0.94
N ASP A 15 -3.36 10.15 0.72
CA ASP A 15 -3.89 10.52 -0.60
C ASP A 15 -4.10 12.04 -0.75
N GLY A 16 -3.80 12.83 0.28
CA GLY A 16 -3.99 14.28 0.29
C GLY A 16 -5.45 14.75 0.33
N THR A 17 -6.41 13.82 0.26
CA THR A 17 -7.86 14.11 0.32
C THR A 17 -8.38 14.13 1.75
N THR A 18 -7.72 13.38 2.65
CA THR A 18 -8.05 13.31 4.07
C THR A 18 -6.88 13.75 4.94
N SER A 19 -7.18 14.37 6.10
CA SER A 19 -6.15 14.75 7.08
C SER A 19 -5.63 13.55 7.88
N THR A 20 -6.33 12.42 7.85
CA THR A 20 -5.92 11.15 8.45
C THR A 20 -5.49 10.19 7.35
N PRO A 21 -4.30 9.56 7.45
CA PRO A 21 -3.89 8.50 6.54
C PRO A 21 -4.90 7.35 6.57
N ARG A 22 -5.13 6.71 5.43
CA ARG A 22 -5.90 5.46 5.37
C ARG A 22 -4.99 4.34 5.86
N GLU A 23 -5.44 3.63 6.88
CA GLU A 23 -4.75 2.45 7.40
C GLU A 23 -5.37 1.19 6.82
N MET A 24 -4.54 0.25 6.39
CA MET A 24 -5.01 -1.03 5.88
C MET A 24 -4.12 -2.16 6.38
N GLU A 25 -4.74 -3.14 7.04
CA GLU A 25 -4.05 -4.36 7.43
C GLU A 25 -3.84 -5.25 6.20
N CYS A 26 -2.64 -5.80 6.06
CA CYS A 26 -2.37 -6.73 4.99
C CYS A 26 -2.92 -8.11 5.35
N VAL A 27 -3.98 -8.56 4.67
CA VAL A 27 -4.80 -9.75 5.01
C VAL A 27 -4.05 -11.10 4.91
N ASN A 28 -2.76 -11.12 4.57
CA ASN A 28 -1.96 -12.33 4.61
C ASN A 28 -0.48 -12.00 4.89
N PRO A 29 -0.12 -11.57 6.10
CA PRO A 29 1.25 -11.22 6.41
C PRO A 29 2.11 -12.47 6.62
N THR A 30 1.67 -13.68 6.24
CA THR A 30 2.47 -14.89 6.45
C THR A 30 3.79 -14.78 5.65
N PRO A 31 4.94 -14.59 6.32
CA PRO A 31 6.17 -14.27 5.62
C PRO A 31 6.66 -15.47 4.82
N THR A 32 6.88 -15.30 3.51
CA THR A 32 7.60 -16.31 2.73
C THR A 32 9.08 -15.97 2.76
N SER A 33 9.82 -16.62 3.66
CA SER A 33 11.26 -16.36 3.86
C SER A 33 11.56 -14.90 4.24
N GLY A 34 10.78 -14.32 5.15
CA GLY A 34 10.96 -12.93 5.61
C GLY A 34 10.50 -11.86 4.60
N ARG A 35 9.66 -12.24 3.64
CA ARG A 35 9.03 -11.31 2.68
C ARG A 35 7.53 -11.27 2.89
N TRP A 36 6.99 -10.06 2.86
CA TRP A 36 5.56 -9.77 2.92
C TRP A 36 5.09 -9.16 1.61
N ALA A 37 3.80 -9.36 1.32
CA ALA A 37 3.11 -8.68 0.25
C ALA A 37 1.80 -8.12 0.79
N CYS A 38 1.51 -6.88 0.39
CA CYS A 38 0.27 -6.19 0.65
C CYS A 38 -0.36 -5.82 -0.68
N ALA A 39 -1.66 -6.00 -0.80
CA ALA A 39 -2.44 -5.56 -1.96
C ALA A 39 -3.56 -4.66 -1.45
N PHE A 40 -3.73 -3.51 -2.09
CA PHE A 40 -4.81 -2.55 -1.80
C PHE A 40 -5.54 -2.21 -3.10
N ASP A 41 -6.82 -1.89 -2.98
CA ASP A 41 -7.61 -1.38 -4.11
C ASP A 41 -7.28 0.10 -4.32
N VAL A 42 -6.90 0.45 -5.55
CA VAL A 42 -6.55 1.83 -5.95
C VAL A 42 -7.74 2.59 -6.55
N GLY A 43 -8.90 1.93 -6.72
CA GLY A 43 -10.07 2.51 -7.38
C GLY A 43 -10.69 3.68 -6.62
N GLU A 44 -10.50 3.74 -5.30
CA GLU A 44 -10.98 4.83 -4.45
C GLU A 44 -9.95 5.96 -4.26
N LEU A 45 -8.74 5.79 -4.79
CA LEU A 45 -7.66 6.77 -4.66
C LEU A 45 -7.74 7.82 -5.79
N PRO A 46 -7.27 9.04 -5.54
CA PRO A 46 -7.28 10.10 -6.55
C PRO A 46 -6.43 9.69 -7.76
N GLN A 47 -7.08 9.64 -8.91
CA GLN A 47 -6.49 9.22 -10.18
C GLN A 47 -5.64 10.36 -10.76
N GLY A 48 -4.42 10.04 -11.19
CA GLY A 48 -3.47 11.01 -11.75
C GLY A 48 -2.73 11.86 -10.71
N GLU A 49 -3.02 11.68 -9.42
CA GLU A 49 -2.36 12.39 -8.33
C GLU A 49 -1.26 11.53 -7.67
N GLN A 50 -0.36 12.19 -6.97
CA GLN A 50 0.67 11.53 -6.17
C GLN A 50 0.10 11.12 -4.82
N ILE A 51 0.33 9.87 -4.44
CA ILE A 51 0.03 9.35 -3.11
C ILE A 51 1.33 8.93 -2.43
N SER A 52 1.34 8.98 -1.10
CA SER A 52 2.43 8.48 -0.26
C SER A 52 1.99 7.19 0.42
N VAL A 53 2.85 6.17 0.39
CA VAL A 53 2.60 4.87 1.00
C VAL A 53 3.75 4.50 1.93
N GLN A 54 3.42 4.11 3.15
CA GLN A 54 4.38 3.64 4.16
C GLN A 54 3.96 2.28 4.71
N VAL A 55 4.93 1.46 5.09
CA VAL A 55 4.68 0.16 5.72
C VAL A 55 5.12 0.23 7.17
N VAL A 56 4.25 -0.22 8.07
CA VAL A 56 4.52 -0.41 9.49
C VAL A 56 4.49 -1.90 9.80
N ALA A 57 5.60 -2.42 10.30
CA ALA A 57 5.71 -3.78 10.79
C ALA A 57 5.63 -3.79 12.32
N THR A 58 4.77 -4.64 12.88
CA THR A 58 4.58 -4.77 14.33
C THR A 58 4.87 -6.21 14.77
N ASP A 59 5.69 -6.37 15.81
CA ASP A 59 5.98 -7.67 16.42
C ASP A 59 4.93 -8.06 17.50
N PRO A 60 4.93 -9.31 17.99
CA PRO A 60 4.00 -9.79 19.02
C PRO A 60 4.07 -9.05 20.36
N PHE A 61 5.15 -8.31 20.61
CA PHE A 61 5.32 -7.50 21.81
C PHE A 61 4.86 -6.06 21.60
N GLY A 62 4.41 -5.71 20.39
CA GLY A 62 3.92 -4.39 20.01
C GLY A 62 5.01 -3.42 19.58
N PHE A 63 6.26 -3.86 19.37
CA PHE A 63 7.28 -2.99 18.82
C PHE A 63 7.08 -2.79 17.32
N THR A 64 7.22 -1.55 16.88
CA THR A 64 6.99 -1.16 15.49
C THR A 64 8.27 -0.73 14.79
N SER A 65 8.32 -0.99 13.48
CA SER A 65 9.32 -0.44 12.57
C SER A 65 8.63 0.04 11.31
N THR A 66 8.97 1.26 10.87
CA THR A 66 8.32 1.93 9.74
C THR A 66 9.32 2.12 8.60
N THR A 67 8.89 1.88 7.37
CA THR A 67 9.70 2.16 6.18
C THR A 67 9.63 3.63 5.81
N ASP A 68 10.59 4.09 5.00
CA ASP A 68 10.43 5.35 4.28
C ASP A 68 9.18 5.33 3.38
N ALA A 69 8.65 6.52 3.11
CA ALA A 69 7.52 6.69 2.22
C ALA A 69 7.90 6.41 0.76
N ALA A 70 7.10 5.58 0.10
CA ALA A 70 7.12 5.42 -1.34
C ALA A 70 6.07 6.35 -1.97
N ILE A 71 6.48 7.13 -2.97
CA ILE A 71 5.57 7.99 -3.73
C ILE A 71 5.11 7.24 -4.98
N LEU A 72 3.80 7.11 -5.14
CA LEU A 72 3.17 6.44 -6.28
C LEU A 72 2.26 7.42 -7.02
N THR A 73 2.02 7.16 -8.30
CA THR A 73 0.99 7.85 -9.08
C THR A 73 0.01 6.82 -9.59
N VAL A 74 -1.27 6.98 -9.23
CA VAL A 74 -2.33 6.09 -9.71
C VAL A 74 -2.66 6.48 -11.15
N SER A 75 -2.39 5.60 -12.11
CA SER A 75 -2.67 5.90 -13.51
C SER A 75 -4.18 5.86 -13.75
N PRO A 76 -4.76 6.91 -14.36
CA PRO A 76 -6.17 6.87 -14.74
C PRO A 76 -6.40 5.72 -15.71
N ALA A 77 -7.52 5.00 -15.56
CA ALA A 77 -7.93 3.98 -16.50
C ALA A 77 -8.12 4.61 -17.90
N ILE A 78 -7.12 4.50 -18.77
CA ILE A 78 -7.24 4.98 -20.15
C ILE A 78 -8.14 4.00 -20.89
N TYR A 79 -9.41 4.36 -21.05
CA TYR A 79 -10.29 3.68 -21.99
C TYR A 79 -9.92 4.15 -23.40
N LEU A 80 -9.04 3.42 -24.09
CA LEU A 80 -8.82 3.66 -25.51
C LEU A 80 -10.09 3.22 -26.26
N PRO A 81 -10.87 4.11 -26.90
CA PRO A 81 -11.85 3.64 -27.86
C PRO A 81 -11.07 2.93 -28.97
N HIS A 82 -11.34 1.63 -29.14
CA HIS A 82 -10.89 0.89 -30.30
C HIS A 82 -11.46 1.58 -31.55
N VAL A 83 -10.68 2.46 -32.17
CA VAL A 83 -11.00 2.98 -33.50
C VAL A 83 -10.79 1.83 -34.47
N VAL A 84 -11.84 1.03 -34.68
CA VAL A 84 -11.89 0.09 -35.80
C VAL A 84 -11.94 0.94 -37.06
N ARG A 85 -10.79 1.15 -37.70
CA ARG A 85 -10.76 1.72 -39.06
C ARG A 85 -11.43 0.70 -39.98
N ARG A 86 -12.57 1.08 -40.56
CA ARG A 86 -13.17 0.38 -41.70
C ARG A 86 -12.35 0.58 -42.95
#